data_AF-A0A7S0QVH5-F1
#
_entry.id   AF-A0A7S0QVH5-F1
#
_cell.length_a   1.000
_cell.length_b   1.000
_cell.length_c   1.000
_cell.angle_alpha   90.00
_cell.angle_beta   90.00
_cell.angle_gamma   90.00
#
_symmetry.space_group_name_H-M   'P 1'
#
loop_
_entity.id
_entity.type
_entity.pdbx_description
1 polymer ?
#
loop_
_entity_poly.entity_id
_entity_poly.type
_entity_poly.pdbx_seq_one_letter_code
_entity_poly.pdbx_strand_id
1 'polypeptide(L)'
;AMQPQRFFLQDLEGCILPGDVRLFRFAFRSDTPGVFSEVWRFNGSPAMPDTQHTLAIKGMALEEDRRAVRRREIEERLDRGVHADAVAELIDELVDNVRTPRPHERALLEDPDQDRQDFISRNKEAPIFFSN
;
A
#
# COMPACT_ATOMS: atom_id res chain seq x y z
N ALA A 1 9.23 2.63 -34.52
CA ALA A 1 9.66 1.28 -34.11
C ALA A 1 8.58 0.30 -34.53
N MET A 2 8.93 -0.77 -35.23
CA MET A 2 7.98 -1.80 -35.66
C MET A 2 7.53 -2.58 -34.42
N GLN A 3 6.24 -2.52 -34.08
CA GLN A 3 5.72 -3.28 -32.95
C GLN A 3 5.86 -4.78 -33.27
N PRO A 4 6.32 -5.62 -32.33
CA PRO A 4 6.42 -7.05 -32.58
C PRO A 4 5.02 -7.62 -32.80
N GLN A 5 4.87 -8.44 -33.85
CA GLN A 5 3.64 -9.17 -34.14
C GLN A 5 3.36 -10.19 -33.03
N ARG A 6 2.16 -10.18 -32.45
CA ARG A 6 1.78 -11.05 -31.33
C ARG A 6 0.66 -12.02 -31.67
N PHE A 7 -0.11 -11.70 -32.70
CA PHE A 7 -1.16 -12.59 -33.22
C PHE A 7 -0.67 -13.25 -34.50
N PHE A 8 -0.90 -14.55 -34.60
CA PHE A 8 -0.45 -15.39 -35.70
C PHE A 8 -1.63 -16.17 -36.26
N LEU A 9 -1.72 -16.26 -37.57
CA LEU A 9 -2.69 -17.05 -38.30
C LEU A 9 -1.94 -18.05 -39.17
N GLN A 10 -2.28 -19.33 -39.07
CA GLN A 10 -1.60 -20.39 -39.82
C GLN A 10 -1.92 -20.33 -41.33
N ASP A 11 -3.16 -20.00 -41.67
CA ASP A 11 -3.66 -19.93 -43.04
C ASP A 11 -3.94 -18.47 -43.42
N LEU A 12 -2.93 -17.75 -43.91
CA LEU A 12 -3.09 -16.36 -44.34
C LEU A 12 -3.85 -16.23 -45.67
N GLU A 13 -3.85 -17.29 -46.49
CA GLU A 13 -4.47 -17.31 -47.81
C GLU A 13 -5.23 -18.62 -48.04
N GLY A 14 -6.22 -18.56 -48.93
CA GLY A 14 -6.92 -19.74 -49.42
C GLY A 14 -8.25 -19.43 -50.10
N CYS A 15 -8.95 -20.48 -50.49
CA CYS A 15 -10.27 -20.41 -51.11
C CYS A 15 -11.34 -20.97 -50.15
N ILE A 16 -12.54 -20.41 -50.21
CA ILE A 16 -13.74 -20.92 -49.52
C ILE A 16 -14.77 -21.14 -50.62
N LEU A 17 -15.22 -22.38 -50.80
CA LEU A 17 -16.18 -22.70 -51.85
C LEU A 17 -17.62 -22.35 -51.41
N PRO A 18 -18.56 -22.21 -52.34
CA PRO A 18 -19.96 -22.00 -52.00
C PRO A 18 -20.50 -23.15 -51.14
N GLY A 19 -21.02 -22.81 -49.95
CA GLY A 19 -21.54 -23.77 -48.97
C GLY A 19 -20.50 -24.25 -47.96
N ASP A 20 -19.22 -23.92 -48.13
CA ASP A 20 -18.16 -24.28 -47.18
C ASP A 20 -18.11 -23.32 -46.00
N VAL A 21 -17.73 -23.85 -44.84
CA VAL A 21 -17.41 -23.09 -43.64
C VAL A 21 -15.95 -23.31 -43.30
N ARG A 22 -15.19 -22.21 -43.17
CA ARG A 22 -13.77 -22.26 -42.79
C ARG A 22 -13.54 -21.69 -41.40
N LEU A 23 -12.79 -22.43 -40.59
CA LEU A 23 -12.39 -22.02 -39.25
C LEU A 23 -10.97 -21.45 -39.27
N PHE A 24 -10.83 -20.18 -38.88
CA PHE A 24 -9.54 -19.51 -38.74
C PHE A 24 -9.04 -19.65 -37.30
N ARG A 25 -7.82 -20.17 -37.14
CA ARG A 25 -7.19 -20.34 -35.82
C ARG A 25 -6.15 -19.27 -35.59
N PHE A 26 -6.44 -18.37 -34.66
CA PHE A 26 -5.49 -17.36 -34.21
C PHE A 26 -4.73 -17.86 -32.99
N ALA A 27 -3.40 -17.73 -33.02
CA ALA A 27 -2.54 -17.94 -31.87
C ALA A 27 -2.07 -16.57 -31.35
N PHE A 28 -2.11 -16.39 -30.03
CA PHE A 28 -1.59 -15.20 -29.36
C PHE A 28 -0.38 -15.57 -28.51
N ARG A 29 0.72 -14.84 -28.66
CA ARG A 29 1.92 -14.99 -27.83
C ARG A 29 2.52 -13.62 -27.52
N SER A 30 2.87 -13.38 -26.27
CA SER A 30 3.59 -12.19 -25.83
C SER A 30 4.62 -12.55 -24.77
N ASP A 31 5.84 -12.05 -24.93
CA ASP A 31 6.93 -12.22 -23.95
C ASP A 31 6.82 -11.20 -22.80
N THR A 32 6.03 -10.14 -23.00
CA THR A 32 5.80 -9.09 -22.00
C THR A 32 4.35 -9.13 -21.54
N PRO A 33 4.08 -8.94 -20.23
CA PRO A 33 2.71 -8.76 -19.76
C PRO A 33 2.08 -7.49 -20.34
N GLY A 34 0.77 -7.51 -20.48
CA GLY A 34 0.00 -6.38 -20.99
C GLY A 34 -1.23 -6.79 -21.78
N VAL A 35 -1.98 -5.77 -22.20
CA VAL A 35 -3.13 -5.89 -23.09
C VAL A 35 -2.71 -5.47 -24.48
N PHE A 36 -2.92 -6.34 -25.46
CA PHE A 36 -2.57 -6.10 -26.85
C PHE A 36 -3.79 -6.22 -27.74
N SER A 37 -3.84 -5.40 -28.77
CA SER A 37 -4.90 -5.43 -29.78
C SER A 37 -4.32 -5.25 -31.16
N GLU A 38 -4.74 -6.10 -32.10
CA GLU A 38 -4.39 -5.99 -33.51
C GLU A 38 -5.65 -5.98 -34.37
N VAL A 39 -5.61 -5.25 -35.47
CA VAL A 39 -6.68 -5.20 -36.46
C VAL A 39 -6.27 -6.02 -37.68
N TRP A 40 -7.07 -7.02 -38.00
CA TRP A 40 -6.87 -7.93 -39.12
C TRP A 40 -7.92 -7.65 -40.19
N ARG A 41 -7.52 -7.69 -41.46
CA ARG A 41 -8.42 -7.51 -42.59
C ARG A 41 -8.38 -8.74 -43.49
N PHE A 42 -9.54 -9.37 -43.64
CA PHE A 42 -9.77 -10.39 -44.65
C PHE A 42 -10.17 -9.71 -45.94
N ASN A 43 -9.45 -10.01 -47.01
CA ASN A 43 -9.76 -9.52 -48.35
C ASN A 43 -9.99 -10.73 -49.25
N GLY A 44 -11.23 -10.96 -49.65
CA GLY A 44 -11.58 -11.94 -50.66
C GLY A 44 -11.35 -11.39 -52.06
N SER A 45 -10.95 -12.29 -52.97
CA SER A 45 -10.87 -12.03 -54.41
C SER A 45 -11.77 -13.03 -55.13
N PRO A 46 -12.69 -12.59 -56.02
CA PRO A 46 -12.92 -11.22 -56.46
C PRO A 46 -13.53 -10.32 -55.36
N ALA A 47 -13.24 -9.01 -55.42
CA ALA A 47 -13.76 -8.03 -54.46
C ALA A 47 -15.24 -7.79 -54.71
N MET A 48 -16.09 -8.30 -53.82
CA MET A 48 -17.55 -8.20 -53.86
C MET A 48 -18.03 -7.59 -52.53
N PRO A 49 -19.27 -7.06 -52.47
CA PRO A 49 -19.92 -6.81 -51.19
C PRO A 49 -19.87 -8.09 -50.35
N ASP A 50 -19.52 -7.97 -49.07
CA ASP A 50 -19.36 -9.09 -48.12
C ASP A 50 -18.15 -10.01 -48.31
N THR A 51 -17.15 -9.64 -49.13
CA THR A 51 -15.85 -10.37 -49.17
C THR A 51 -14.72 -9.64 -48.46
N GLN A 52 -15.02 -8.51 -47.82
CA GLN A 52 -14.06 -7.74 -47.01
C GLN A 52 -14.55 -7.65 -45.58
N HIS A 53 -13.76 -8.19 -44.64
CA HIS A 53 -14.10 -8.15 -43.22
C HIS A 53 -12.92 -7.62 -42.42
N THR A 54 -13.21 -6.75 -41.45
CA THR A 54 -12.20 -6.26 -40.50
C THR A 54 -12.54 -6.78 -39.11
N LEU A 55 -11.53 -7.33 -38.46
CA LEU A 55 -11.58 -8.03 -37.19
C LEU A 55 -10.63 -7.31 -36.23
N ALA A 56 -11.09 -6.98 -35.03
CA ALA A 56 -10.23 -6.52 -33.95
C ALA A 56 -10.04 -7.67 -32.96
N ILE A 57 -8.81 -8.15 -32.83
CA ILE A 57 -8.45 -9.22 -31.87
C ILE A 57 -7.79 -8.56 -30.67
N LYS A 58 -8.18 -8.99 -29.46
CA LYS A 58 -7.54 -8.58 -28.22
C LYS A 58 -7.00 -9.81 -27.48
N GLY A 59 -5.83 -9.64 -26.87
CA GLY A 59 -5.11 -10.66 -26.13
C GLY A 59 -4.48 -10.05 -24.90
N MET A 60 -4.48 -10.79 -23.81
CA MET A 60 -3.92 -10.36 -22.54
C MET A 60 -2.85 -11.35 -22.10
N ALA A 61 -1.65 -10.85 -21.83
CA ALA A 61 -0.59 -11.61 -21.20
C ALA A 61 -0.48 -11.16 -19.74
N LEU A 62 -0.70 -12.08 -18.82
CA LEU A 62 -0.61 -11.84 -17.39
C LEU A 62 0.75 -12.34 -16.90
N GLU A 63 1.43 -11.53 -16.10
CA GLU A 63 2.59 -11.97 -15.34
C GLU A 63 2.12 -12.36 -13.94
N GLU A 64 2.50 -13.56 -13.50
CA GLU A 64 2.22 -14.01 -12.15
C GLU A 64 3.05 -13.21 -11.14
N ASP A 65 2.39 -12.67 -10.11
CA ASP A 65 3.07 -11.95 -9.05
C ASP A 65 3.77 -12.92 -8.08
N ARG A 66 4.95 -13.40 -8.49
CA ARG A 66 5.79 -14.29 -7.68
C ARG A 66 6.28 -13.66 -6.37
N ARG A 67 6.12 -12.35 -6.20
CA ARG A 67 6.59 -11.61 -5.02
C ARG A 67 5.45 -11.21 -4.10
N ALA A 68 4.21 -11.63 -4.37
CA ALA A 68 3.06 -11.26 -3.56
C ALA A 68 3.25 -11.60 -2.07
N VAL A 69 3.72 -12.81 -1.74
CA VAL A 69 3.99 -13.23 -0.36
C VAL A 69 5.04 -12.34 0.30
N ARG A 70 6.18 -12.13 -0.36
CA ARG A 70 7.26 -11.29 0.17
C ARG A 70 6.83 -9.82 0.33
N ARG A 71 6.02 -9.29 -0.60
CA ARG A 71 5.48 -7.93 -0.50
C ARG A 71 4.61 -7.81 0.76
N ARG A 72 3.72 -8.78 0.97
CA ARG A 72 2.86 -8.84 2.16
C ARG A 72 3.67 -8.92 3.46
N GLU A 73 4.70 -9.76 3.53
CA GLU A 73 5.57 -9.84 4.71
C GLU A 73 6.26 -8.49 5.01
N ILE A 74 6.68 -7.77 3.97
CA ILE A 74 7.30 -6.44 4.11
C ILE A 74 6.27 -5.42 4.61
N GLU A 75 5.06 -5.42 4.05
CA GLU A 75 3.96 -4.55 4.46
C GLU A 75 3.58 -4.79 5.93
N GLU A 76 3.41 -6.05 6.34
CA GLU A 76 3.09 -6.41 7.73
C GLU A 76 4.22 -6.06 8.72
N ARG A 77 5.48 -6.15 8.29
CA ARG A 77 6.62 -5.71 9.12
C ARG A 77 6.67 -4.19 9.24
N LEU A 78 6.42 -3.48 8.14
CA LEU A 78 6.43 -2.03 8.12
C LEU A 78 5.30 -1.48 9.01
N ASP A 79 4.11 -2.02 8.88
CA ASP A 79 2.93 -1.63 9.67
C ASP A 79 3.19 -1.77 11.18
N ARG A 80 3.76 -2.90 11.61
CA ARG A 80 4.19 -3.10 13.00
C ARG A 80 5.23 -2.08 13.47
N GLY A 81 6.20 -1.75 12.61
CA GLY A 81 7.23 -0.76 12.92
C GLY A 81 6.64 0.63 13.10
N VAL A 82 5.79 1.06 12.15
CA VAL A 82 5.11 2.36 12.19
C VAL A 82 4.24 2.48 13.45
N HIS A 83 3.51 1.43 13.80
CA HIS A 83 2.71 1.41 15.02
C HIS A 83 3.57 1.52 16.30
N ALA A 84 4.67 0.78 16.36
CA ALA A 84 5.56 0.82 17.51
C ALA A 84 6.23 2.20 17.68
N ASP A 85 6.73 2.78 16.59
CA ASP A 85 7.37 4.09 16.60
C ASP A 85 6.39 5.19 17.00
N ALA A 86 5.16 5.16 16.47
CA ALA A 86 4.13 6.14 16.83
C ALA A 86 3.77 6.09 18.33
N VAL A 87 3.67 4.88 18.89
CA VAL A 87 3.42 4.72 20.34
C VAL A 87 4.59 5.23 21.16
N ALA A 88 5.83 4.94 20.74
CA ALA A 88 7.03 5.42 21.42
C ALA A 88 7.09 6.95 21.43
N GLU A 89 6.87 7.58 20.27
CA GLU A 89 6.84 9.04 20.13
C GLU A 89 5.78 9.69 21.03
N LEU A 90 4.56 9.12 21.07
CA LEU A 90 3.49 9.58 21.96
C LEU A 90 3.85 9.46 23.45
N ILE A 91 4.50 8.36 23.84
CA ILE A 91 4.93 8.16 25.23
C ILE A 91 6.02 9.16 25.60
N ASP A 92 7.02 9.34 24.73
CA ASP A 92 8.11 10.29 24.95
C ASP A 92 7.56 11.72 25.09
N GLU A 93 6.64 12.13 24.22
CA GLU A 93 5.96 13.43 24.32
C GLU A 93 5.22 13.60 25.66
N LEU A 94 4.48 12.57 26.09
CA LEU A 94 3.74 12.63 27.35
C LEU A 94 4.69 12.75 28.55
N VAL A 95 5.76 11.96 28.58
CA VAL A 95 6.75 11.95 29.66
C VAL A 95 7.49 13.29 29.73
N ASP A 96 7.93 13.83 28.60
CA ASP A 96 8.62 15.13 28.53
C ASP A 96 7.75 16.28 29.04
N ASN A 97 6.43 16.15 28.90
CA ASN A 97 5.47 17.15 29.36
C ASN A 97 4.98 16.93 30.81
N VAL A 98 5.44 15.88 31.51
CA VAL A 98 5.16 15.72 32.94
C VAL A 98 5.91 16.77 33.72
N ARG A 99 5.18 17.77 34.22
CA ARG A 99 5.72 18.79 35.12
C ARG A 99 5.52 18.38 36.56
N THR A 100 6.57 18.43 37.37
CA THR A 100 6.44 18.37 38.82
C THR A 100 5.57 19.55 39.27
N PRO A 101 4.46 19.30 40.00
CA PRO A 101 3.65 20.38 40.55
C PRO A 101 4.55 21.31 41.36
N ARG A 102 4.34 22.64 41.22
CA ARG A 102 5.05 23.58 42.09
C ARG A 102 4.69 23.22 43.54
N PRO A 103 5.67 23.15 44.45
CA PRO A 103 5.38 22.98 45.87
C PRO A 103 4.35 24.04 46.27
N HIS A 104 3.22 23.61 46.83
CA HIS A 104 2.29 24.54 47.45
C HIS A 104 3.02 25.23 48.59
N GLU A 105 3.00 26.56 48.59
CA GLU A 105 3.51 27.33 49.73
C GLU A 105 2.72 26.89 50.96
N ARG A 106 3.44 26.43 52.00
CA ARG A 106 2.80 25.97 53.23
C ARG A 106 2.14 27.17 53.89
N ALA A 107 0.85 27.07 54.19
CA ALA A 107 0.17 28.05 55.01
C ALA A 107 0.78 28.01 56.42
N LEU A 108 1.51 29.07 56.78
CA LEU A 108 2.05 29.23 58.13
C LEU A 108 0.91 29.55 59.10
N LEU A 109 0.93 28.93 60.28
CA LEU A 109 0.04 29.33 61.37
C LEU A 109 0.48 30.70 61.91
N GLU A 110 -0.48 31.50 62.39
CA GLU A 110 -0.22 32.84 62.95
C GLU A 110 0.73 32.80 64.14
N ASP A 111 0.67 31.72 64.93
CA ASP A 111 1.57 31.46 66.04
C ASP A 111 2.81 30.67 65.57
N PRO A 112 4.02 31.26 65.63
CA PRO A 112 5.26 30.61 65.20
C PRO A 112 5.59 29.34 65.97
N ASP A 113 5.26 29.27 67.27
CA ASP A 113 5.55 28.10 68.09
C ASP A 113 4.63 26.94 67.72
N GLN A 114 3.38 27.25 67.40
CA GLN A 114 2.41 26.26 66.93
C GLN A 114 2.75 25.77 65.51
N ASP A 115 3.19 26.66 64.62
CA ASP A 115 3.61 26.30 63.26
C ASP A 115 4.83 25.36 63.25
N ARG A 116 5.81 25.65 64.12
CA ARG A 116 7.00 24.82 64.31
C ARG A 116 6.64 23.43 64.82
N GLN A 117 5.73 23.33 65.79
CA GLN A 117 5.28 22.04 66.31
C GLN A 117 4.54 21.23 65.23
N ASP A 118 3.66 21.86 64.46
CA ASP A 118 2.96 21.22 63.33
C ASP A 118 3.97 20.70 62.28
N PHE A 119 4.99 21.50 61.93
CA PHE A 119 6.04 21.09 60.99
C PHE A 119 6.79 19.85 61.46
N ILE A 120 7.31 19.88 62.70
CA ILE A 120 8.08 18.77 63.26
C ILE A 120 7.21 17.52 63.38
N SER A 121 5.92 17.69 63.73
CA SER A 121 5.00 16.57 63.87
C SER A 121 4.70 15.85 62.55
N ARG A 122 4.62 16.60 61.44
CA ARG A 122 4.37 16.06 60.09
C ARG A 122 5.61 15.49 59.43
N ASN A 123 6.81 15.92 59.85
CA ASN A 123 8.09 15.58 59.22
C ASN A 123 9.03 14.80 60.15
N LYS A 124 8.51 14.02 61.10
CA LYS A 124 9.30 13.32 62.15
C LYS A 124 10.42 12.42 61.61
N GLU A 125 10.22 11.84 60.44
CA GLU A 125 11.14 10.86 59.83
C GLU A 125 11.93 11.46 58.65
N ALA A 126 11.66 12.72 58.29
CA ALA A 126 12.32 13.38 57.17
C ALA A 126 13.58 14.13 57.66
N PRO A 127 14.71 14.07 56.94
CA PRO A 127 15.95 14.78 57.29
C PRO A 127 15.86 16.27 56.89
N ILE A 128 14.79 16.95 57.29
CA ILE A 128 14.52 18.36 56.99
C ILE A 128 14.37 19.15 58.29
N PHE A 129 14.85 20.39 58.29
CA PHE A 129 14.86 21.25 59.47
C PHE A 129 13.92 22.43 59.28
N PHE A 130 13.34 22.91 60.38
CA PHE A 130 12.56 24.14 60.39
C PHE A 130 13.50 25.35 60.36
N SER A 131 13.40 26.21 59.34
CA SER A 131 14.13 27.47 59.23
C SER A 131 13.16 28.65 59.40
N ASN A 132 13.53 29.61 60.25
CA ASN A 132 12.82 30.89 60.41
C ASN A 132 12.99 31.80 59.19
#